data_AF-A4BVI3-F1
#
_entry.id   AF-A4BVI3-F1
#
_cell.length_a   1.000
_cell.length_b   1.000
_cell.length_c   1.000
_cell.angle_alpha   90.00
_cell.angle_beta   90.00
_cell.angle_gamma   90.00
#
_symmetry.space_group_name_H-M   'P 1'
#
loop_
_entity.id
_entity.type
_entity.pdbx_description
1 polymer ?
#
loop_
_entity_poly.entity_id
_entity_poly.type
_entity_poly.pdbx_seq_one_letter_code
_entity_poly.pdbx_strand_id
1 'polypeptide(L)' 'MSKEGRFLIPAAIRNELGLRAGEALTLSVVDGEVRVIRRVSAIRRMQKRLAGLRDPKNPAVDELLRERRAVSAEE' A
#
# COMPACT_ATOMS: atom_id res chain seq x y z
N MET A 1 25.63 15.34 -2.93
CA MET A 1 25.22 13.97 -2.55
C MET A 1 26.37 13.32 -1.78
N SER A 2 26.09 12.57 -0.70
CA SER A 2 27.16 11.75 -0.12
C SER A 2 27.57 10.66 -1.12
N LYS A 3 28.81 10.18 -1.06
CA LYS A 3 29.29 9.08 -1.90
C LYS A 3 28.44 7.79 -1.77
N GLU A 4 27.63 7.70 -0.73
CA GLU A 4 26.78 6.54 -0.42
C GLU A 4 25.33 6.70 -0.93
N GLY A 5 25.00 7.78 -1.66
CA GLY A 5 23.66 7.97 -2.24
C GLY A 5 22.57 8.28 -1.22
N ARG A 6 22.93 8.66 0.01
CA ARG A 6 21.97 9.02 1.06
C ARG A 6 21.48 10.45 0.87
N PHE A 7 20.19 10.67 1.07
CA PHE A 7 19.60 11.98 1.23
C PHE A 7 18.86 12.04 2.57
N LEU A 8 18.92 13.20 3.22
CA LEU A 8 18.25 13.43 4.49
C LEU A 8 16.83 13.90 4.23
N ILE A 9 15.86 13.28 4.90
CA ILE A 9 14.48 13.73 4.93
C ILE A 9 14.30 14.62 6.18
N PRO A 10 14.02 15.92 6.01
CA PRO A 10 13.76 16.83 7.12
C PRO A 10 12.65 16.33 8.06
N ALA A 11 12.76 16.67 9.34
CA ALA A 11 11.84 16.19 10.38
C ALA A 11 10.36 16.54 10.07
N ALA A 12 10.10 17.74 9.55
CA ALA A 12 8.76 18.17 9.14
C ALA A 12 8.14 17.20 8.12
N ILE A 13 8.89 16.83 7.07
CA ILE A 13 8.43 15.91 6.02
C ILE A 13 8.23 14.50 6.60
N ARG A 14 9.12 14.03 7.48
CA ARG A 14 8.95 12.72 8.14
C ARG A 14 7.67 12.65 8.95
N ASN A 15 7.34 13.72 9.67
CA ASN A 15 6.14 13.80 10.50
C ASN A 15 4.85 13.82 9.66
N GLU A 16 4.83 14.61 8.58
CA GLU A 16 3.70 14.67 7.65
C GLU A 16 3.44 13.33 6.97
N LEU A 17 4.51 12.63 6.57
CA LEU A 17 4.44 11.28 6.01
C LEU A 17 4.14 10.20 7.07
N GLY A 18 4.22 10.54 8.36
CA GLY A 18 4.04 9.61 9.48
C GLY A 18 5.06 8.47 9.50
N LEU A 19 6.30 8.74 9.08
CA LEU A 19 7.39 7.76 9.02
C LEU A 19 7.89 7.44 10.43
N ARG A 20 8.06 6.15 10.74
CA ARG A 20 8.70 5.70 11.98
C ARG A 20 10.10 5.15 11.71
N ALA A 21 11.01 5.30 12.67
CA ALA A 21 12.33 4.70 12.58
C ALA A 21 12.20 3.16 12.49
N GLY A 22 12.98 2.54 11.61
CA GLY A 22 12.92 1.09 11.35
C GLY A 22 11.73 0.63 10.49
N GLU A 23 10.86 1.54 10.04
CA GLU A 23 9.75 1.19 9.15
C GLU A 23 10.25 0.97 7.71
N ALA A 24 9.78 -0.11 7.08
CA ALA A 24 10.07 -0.38 5.68
C ALA A 24 9.31 0.59 4.76
N LEU A 25 10.04 1.24 3.87
CA LEU A 25 9.50 2.17 2.87
C LEU A 25 9.72 1.64 1.47
N THR A 26 8.76 1.93 0.58
CA THR A 26 8.90 1.64 -0.84
C THR A 26 9.31 2.92 -1.56
N LEU A 27 10.43 2.85 -2.27
CA LEU A 27 10.89 3.91 -3.16
C LEU A 27 10.63 3.51 -4.60
N SER A 28 10.15 4.44 -5.39
CA SER A 28 9.94 4.27 -6.83
C SER A 28 10.28 5.57 -7.55
N VAL A 29 10.71 5.47 -8.80
CA VAL A 29 10.86 6.63 -9.68
C VAL A 29 9.64 6.68 -10.59
N VAL A 30 8.92 7.80 -10.57
CA VAL A 30 7.75 8.02 -11.42
C VAL A 30 7.88 9.40 -12.02
N ASP A 31 7.91 9.49 -13.36
CA ASP A 31 8.02 10.76 -14.09
C ASP A 31 9.23 11.63 -13.69
N GLY A 32 10.35 10.98 -13.34
CA GLY A 32 11.56 11.65 -12.88
C GLY A 32 11.55 12.05 -11.40
N GLU A 33 10.47 11.78 -10.66
CA GLU A 33 10.35 12.05 -9.24
C GLU A 33 10.61 10.80 -8.39
N VAL A 34 11.31 10.96 -7.26
CA VAL A 34 11.42 9.91 -6.24
C VAL A 34 10.17 9.93 -5.38
N ARG A 35 9.33 8.90 -5.53
CA ARG A 35 8.17 8.68 -4.67
C ARG A 35 8.51 7.74 -3.53
N VAL A 36 8.40 8.26 -2.32
CA VAL A 36 8.53 7.49 -1.07
C VAL A 36 7.12 7.23 -0.53
N ILE A 37 6.75 5.96 -0.40
CA ILE A 37 5.42 5.60 0.11
C ILE A 37 5.53 4.53 1.21
N ARG A 38 4.64 4.64 2.19
CA ARG A 38 4.39 3.56 3.16
C ARG A 38 3.49 2.51 2.52
N ARG A 39 3.74 1.24 2.80
CA ARG A 39 2.92 0.11 2.29
C ARG A 39 1.43 0.29 2.64
N VAL A 40 1.12 0.66 3.88
CA VAL A 40 -0.26 0.91 4.33
C VAL A 40 -0.91 2.05 3.56
N SER A 41 -0.16 3.11 3.24
CA SER A 41 -0.67 4.23 2.45
C SER A 41 -0.92 3.83 0.99
N ALA A 42 -0.10 2.92 0.44
CA ALA A 42 -0.32 2.35 -0.90
C ALA A 42 -1.67 1.61 -0.98
N ILE A 43 -1.89 0.71 -0.03
CA ILE A 43 -3.11 -0.11 0.05
C ILE A 43 -4.34 0.78 0.20
N ARG A 44 -4.32 1.74 1.14
CA ARG A 44 -5.43 2.68 1.33
C ARG A 44 -5.73 3.51 0.08
N ARG A 45 -4.69 3.96 -0.63
CA ARG A 45 -4.84 4.72 -1.86
C ARG A 45 -5.48 3.87 -2.96
N MET A 46 -5.07 2.62 -3.08
CA MET A 46 -5.66 1.66 -4.02
C MET A 46 -7.12 1.35 -3.67
N GLN A 47 -7.41 1.06 -2.40
CA GLN A 47 -8.77 0.86 -1.90
C GLN A 47 -9.67 2.05 -2.19
N LYS A 48 -9.19 3.29 -1.99
CA LYS A 48 -9.95 4.50 -2.30
C LYS A 48 -10.26 4.62 -3.79
N ARG A 49 -9.31 4.28 -4.68
CA ARG A 49 -9.52 4.30 -6.14
C ARG A 49 -10.54 3.26 -6.59
N LEU A 50 -10.53 2.09 -5.96
CA LEU A 50 -11.40 0.97 -6.30
C LEU A 50 -12.74 0.99 -5.54
N ALA A 51 -12.93 1.93 -4.61
CA ALA A 51 -14.12 1.98 -3.76
C ALA A 51 -15.44 2.06 -4.56
N GLY A 52 -15.42 2.73 -5.72
CA GLY A 52 -16.58 2.84 -6.61
C GLY A 52 -16.93 1.55 -7.37
N LEU A 53 -16.02 0.58 -7.42
CA LEU A 53 -16.24 -0.72 -8.06
C LEU A 53 -16.75 -1.78 -7.08
N ARG A 54 -16.82 -1.45 -5.79
CA ARG A 54 -17.25 -2.37 -4.75
C ARG A 54 -18.78 -2.46 -4.73
N ASP A 55 -19.32 -3.67 -4.94
CA ASP A 55 -20.71 -3.95 -4.60
C ASP A 55 -20.84 -4.10 -3.06
N PRO A 56 -21.60 -3.22 -2.38
CA PRO A 56 -21.80 -3.31 -0.94
C PRO A 56 -22.67 -4.51 -0.52
N LYS A 57 -23.48 -5.07 -1.43
CA LYS A 57 -24.37 -6.21 -1.15
C LYS A 57 -23.69 -7.55 -1.38
N ASN A 58 -22.68 -7.61 -2.24
CA ASN A 58 -21.87 -8.80 -2.47
C ASN A 58 -20.37 -8.46 -2.45
N PRO A 59 -19.75 -8.44 -1.25
CA PRO A 59 -18.32 -8.20 -1.14
C PRO A 59 -17.55 -9.32 -1.84
N ALA A 60 -16.59 -8.97 -2.71
CA ALA A 60 -15.75 -9.94 -3.40
C ALA A 60 -15.02 -10.93 -2.46
N VAL A 61 -14.77 -10.53 -1.20
CA VAL A 61 -14.17 -11.43 -0.20
C VAL A 61 -15.11 -12.56 0.21
N ASP A 62 -16.42 -12.31 0.26
CA ASP A 62 -17.40 -13.31 0.66
C ASP A 62 -17.66 -14.33 -0.44
N GLU A 63 -17.56 -13.89 -1.70
CA GLU A 63 -17.55 -14.78 -2.88
C GLU A 63 -16.29 -15.65 -2.87
N LEU A 64 -15.10 -15.05 -2.71
CA LEU A 64 -13.83 -15.78 -2.66
C LEU A 64 -13.79 -16.81 -1.53
N LEU A 65 -14.31 -16.47 -0.35
CA LEU A 65 -14.36 -17.40 0.79
C LEU A 65 -15.36 -18.53 0.57
N ARG A 66 -16.49 -18.27 -0.10
CA ARG A 66 -17.46 -19.30 -0.48
C ARG A 66 -16.83 -20.29 -1.46
N GLU A 67 -16.16 -19.79 -2.50
CA GLU A 67 -15.45 -20.64 -3.48
C GLU A 67 -14.36 -21.47 -2.80
N ARG A 68 -13.54 -20.86 -1.93
CA ARG A 68 -12.48 -21.59 -1.21
C ARG A 68 -13.02 -22.70 -0.32
N ARG A 69 -14.14 -22.48 0.36
CA ARG A 69 -14.77 -23.51 1.20
C ARG A 69 -15.39 -24.64 0.39
N ALA A 70 -15.94 -24.34 -0.78
CA ALA A 70 -16.46 -25.37 -1.69
C ALA A 70 -15.34 -26.30 -2.15
N VAL A 71 -14.21 -25.72 -2.59
CA VAL A 71 -13.04 -26.50 -3.03
C VAL A 71 -12.46 -27.36 -1.89
N SER A 72 -12.37 -26.84 -0.67
CA SER A 72 -11.87 -27.62 0.48
C SER A 72 -12.84 -28.67 1.03
N ALA A 73 -14.09 -28.69 0.57
CA ALA A 73 -15.06 -29.73 0.95
C ALA A 73 -15.13 -30.88 -0.07
N GLU A 74 -14.53 -30.69 -1.26
CA GLU A 74 -14.42 -31.70 -2.32
C GLU A 74 -13.08 -32.47 -2.30
N GLU A 75 -12.18 -32.13 -1.38
CA GLU A 75 -10.96 -32.91 -1.02
C GLU A 75 -11.17 -33.74 0.25
#